data_AF-A0A2I1E8X1-F1
#
_entry.id   AF-A0A2I1E8X1-F1
#
_cell.length_a   1.000
_cell.length_b   1.000
_cell.length_c   1.000
_cell.angle_alpha   90.00
_cell.angle_beta   90.00
_cell.angle_gamma   90.00
#
_symmetry.space_group_name_H-M   'P 1'
#
loop_
_entity.id
_entity.type
_entity.pdbx_description
1 polymer ?
#
loop_
_entity_poly.entity_id
_entity_poly.type
_entity_poly.pdbx_seq_one_letter_code
_entity_poly.pdbx_strand_id
1 'polypeptide(L)'
;MNNVELQTTKNVFMVLIAYLHDKLVKISATLTIKNKHQNLILTEPKIFSPGEVKNPPDTVINPGEISDSTEFTAGSGQDSRGIISYKIIGQRGSNSNPLYLIVTWKVKLSGENSININVREYEEFPSLDKSLLKELHRGSTGSTCPNKTVKYHDNRHDFIVTGIIDNKSNAKIKITLSQNFQNTEITEPIEVPDT
;
A
#
# COMPACT_ATOMS: atom_id res chain seq x y z
N MET A 1 32.24 -33.96 32.09
CA MET A 1 31.86 -32.94 31.09
C MET A 1 31.85 -31.60 31.79
N ASN A 2 32.72 -30.69 31.36
CA ASN A 2 32.91 -29.40 32.01
C ASN A 2 31.77 -28.43 31.63
N ASN A 3 31.27 -27.66 32.60
CA ASN A 3 30.18 -26.68 32.45
C ASN A 3 30.41 -25.67 31.31
N VAL A 4 31.68 -25.42 30.96
CA VAL A 4 32.10 -24.52 29.86
C VAL A 4 31.72 -25.11 28.50
N GLU A 5 31.97 -26.40 28.29
CA GLU A 5 31.71 -27.08 27.02
C GLU A 5 30.20 -27.12 26.71
N LEU A 6 29.38 -27.37 27.75
CA LEU A 6 27.92 -27.38 27.65
C LEU A 6 27.33 -25.99 27.33
N GLN A 7 27.92 -24.91 27.88
CA GLN A 7 27.54 -23.52 27.58
C GLN A 7 27.91 -23.13 26.14
N THR A 8 29.11 -23.49 25.68
CA THR A 8 29.55 -23.24 24.31
C THR A 8 28.67 -23.97 23.30
N THR A 9 28.33 -25.24 23.53
CA THR A 9 27.44 -26.00 22.64
C THR A 9 26.03 -25.38 22.59
N LYS A 10 25.47 -24.95 23.74
CA LYS A 10 24.17 -24.26 23.78
C LYS A 10 24.18 -22.95 22.99
N ASN A 11 25.24 -22.15 23.12
CA ASN A 11 25.37 -20.89 22.39
C ASN A 11 25.51 -21.12 20.87
N VAL A 12 26.31 -22.09 20.44
CA VAL A 12 26.44 -22.44 19.02
C VAL A 12 25.11 -22.94 18.45
N PHE A 13 24.38 -23.77 19.21
CA PHE A 13 23.08 -24.30 18.78
C PHE A 13 22.01 -23.20 18.67
N MET A 14 21.98 -22.26 19.63
CA MET A 14 21.11 -21.08 19.58
C MET A 14 21.40 -20.18 18.38
N VAL A 15 22.67 -19.95 18.06
CA VAL A 15 23.09 -19.17 16.88
C VAL A 15 22.67 -19.89 15.59
N LEU A 16 22.80 -21.21 15.53
CA LEU A 16 22.40 -22.00 14.37
C LEU A 16 20.89 -22.00 14.17
N ILE A 17 20.10 -22.11 15.26
CA ILE A 17 18.63 -22.00 15.21
C ILE A 17 18.21 -20.60 14.75
N ALA A 18 18.82 -19.55 15.30
CA ALA A 18 18.53 -18.17 14.87
C ALA A 18 18.86 -17.97 13.37
N TYR A 19 20.01 -18.48 12.92
CA TYR A 19 20.43 -18.43 11.51
C TYR A 19 19.49 -19.20 10.57
N LEU A 20 19.05 -20.40 10.97
CA LEU A 20 18.12 -21.21 10.18
C LEU A 20 16.72 -20.61 10.17
N HIS A 21 16.26 -20.06 11.30
CA HIS A 21 14.99 -19.35 11.40
C HIS A 21 14.99 -18.15 10.44
N ASP A 22 16.03 -17.32 10.44
CA ASP A 22 16.16 -16.14 9.58
C ASP A 22 16.21 -16.48 8.08
N LYS A 23 16.73 -17.67 7.73
CA LYS A 23 16.72 -18.18 6.35
C LYS A 23 15.40 -18.83 5.92
N LEU A 24 14.54 -19.23 6.86
CA LEU A 24 13.26 -19.89 6.58
C LEU A 24 12.06 -18.94 6.64
N VAL A 25 12.18 -17.76 7.25
CA VAL A 25 11.09 -16.77 7.27
C VAL A 25 10.92 -16.15 5.88
N LYS A 26 9.83 -16.53 5.20
CA LYS A 26 9.36 -15.81 4.02
C LYS A 26 8.70 -14.51 4.45
N ILE A 27 9.29 -13.39 4.02
CA ILE A 27 8.71 -12.06 4.20
C ILE A 27 7.85 -11.75 2.99
N SER A 28 6.57 -11.47 3.20
CA SER A 28 5.66 -11.11 2.13
C SER A 28 4.66 -10.02 2.52
N ALA A 29 4.11 -9.36 1.50
CA ALA A 29 3.02 -8.42 1.63
C ALA A 29 1.87 -8.90 0.74
N THR A 30 0.68 -9.09 1.32
CA THR A 30 -0.54 -9.38 0.56
C THR A 30 -1.40 -8.13 0.48
N LEU A 31 -1.60 -7.60 -0.71
CA LEU A 31 -2.37 -6.38 -0.96
C LEU A 31 -3.78 -6.73 -1.43
N THR A 32 -4.77 -6.03 -0.88
CA THR A 32 -6.15 -5.99 -1.37
C THR A 32 -6.62 -4.54 -1.40
N ILE A 33 -7.39 -4.19 -2.43
CA ILE A 33 -7.93 -2.85 -2.61
C ILE A 33 -9.45 -2.95 -2.69
N LYS A 34 -10.15 -2.21 -1.82
CA LYS A 34 -11.60 -2.09 -1.85
C LYS A 34 -11.99 -0.74 -2.43
N ASN A 35 -12.75 -0.75 -3.52
CA ASN A 35 -13.30 0.46 -4.10
C ASN A 35 -14.73 0.67 -3.61
N LYS A 36 -14.90 1.52 -2.58
CA LYS A 36 -16.22 1.94 -2.08
C LYS A 36 -16.71 3.24 -2.72
N HIS A 37 -15.96 3.84 -3.64
CA HIS A 37 -16.42 5.03 -4.34
C HIS A 37 -17.48 4.64 -5.36
N GLN A 38 -18.49 5.49 -5.57
CA GLN A 38 -19.62 5.17 -6.44
C GLN A 38 -19.31 5.35 -7.92
N ASN A 39 -18.42 6.30 -8.24
CA ASN A 39 -18.17 6.74 -9.61
C ASN A 39 -16.72 6.58 -10.10
N LEU A 40 -15.79 6.17 -9.23
CA LEU A 40 -14.37 6.09 -9.60
C LEU A 40 -13.98 4.66 -9.93
N ILE A 41 -13.13 4.50 -10.93
CA ILE A 41 -12.57 3.22 -11.35
C ILE A 41 -11.05 3.28 -11.19
N LEU A 42 -10.45 2.21 -10.68
CA LEU A 42 -9.00 2.02 -10.70
C LEU A 42 -8.62 1.15 -11.90
N THR A 43 -7.64 1.57 -12.69
CA THR A 43 -7.22 0.84 -13.90
C THR A 43 -5.70 0.89 -14.10
N GLU A 44 -5.24 0.11 -15.08
CA GLU A 44 -3.86 0.11 -15.59
C GLU A 44 -2.82 -0.09 -14.48
N PRO A 45 -2.91 -1.14 -13.62
CA PRO A 45 -1.95 -1.32 -12.54
C PRO A 45 -0.51 -1.40 -13.08
N LYS A 46 0.41 -0.67 -12.45
CA LYS A 46 1.84 -0.89 -12.59
C LYS A 46 2.47 -1.20 -11.24
N ILE A 47 3.49 -2.05 -11.27
CA ILE A 47 4.20 -2.49 -10.07
C ILE A 47 5.71 -2.34 -10.24
N PHE A 48 6.36 -2.02 -9.13
CA PHE A 48 7.79 -2.27 -8.95
C PHE A 48 8.00 -2.92 -7.59
N SER A 49 8.49 -4.16 -7.60
CA SER A 49 8.95 -4.89 -6.42
C SER A 49 10.18 -5.71 -6.80
N PRO A 50 11.26 -5.71 -6.00
CA PRO A 50 12.47 -6.48 -6.29
C PRO A 50 12.32 -7.99 -6.02
N GLY A 51 11.20 -8.42 -5.45
CA GLY A 51 10.91 -9.81 -5.13
C GLY A 51 9.99 -10.49 -6.15
N GLU A 52 9.48 -11.66 -5.78
CA GLU A 52 8.49 -12.38 -6.58
C GLU A 52 7.09 -11.79 -6.38
N VAL A 53 6.31 -11.76 -7.46
CA VAL A 53 4.91 -11.35 -7.42
C VAL A 53 4.04 -12.54 -7.78
N LYS A 54 3.11 -12.88 -6.90
CA LYS A 54 2.17 -13.97 -7.07
C LYS A 54 0.76 -13.40 -7.16
N ASN A 55 0.03 -13.85 -8.19
CA ASN A 55 -1.24 -13.29 -8.65
C ASN A 55 -1.07 -11.82 -9.09
N PRO A 56 -1.07 -11.53 -10.40
CA PRO A 56 -0.94 -10.14 -10.85
C PRO A 56 -2.08 -9.28 -10.27
N PRO A 57 -1.86 -7.97 -10.06
CA PRO A 57 -2.94 -7.08 -9.65
C PRO A 57 -4.06 -7.01 -10.69
N ASP A 58 -5.29 -6.85 -10.23
CA ASP A 58 -6.45 -6.70 -11.11
C ASP A 58 -6.28 -5.53 -12.06
N THR A 59 -6.56 -5.77 -13.34
CA THR A 59 -6.41 -4.72 -14.37
C THR A 59 -7.42 -3.58 -14.19
N VAL A 60 -8.57 -3.86 -13.59
CA VAL A 60 -9.66 -2.92 -13.31
C VAL A 60 -10.29 -3.26 -11.95
N ILE A 61 -10.61 -2.25 -11.15
CA ILE A 61 -11.40 -2.37 -9.91
C ILE A 61 -12.55 -1.36 -9.96
N ASN A 62 -13.75 -1.83 -10.26
CA ASN A 62 -14.95 -1.01 -10.43
C ASN A 62 -15.53 -0.52 -9.09
N PRO A 63 -16.43 0.47 -9.10
CA PRO A 63 -17.24 0.84 -7.96
C PRO A 63 -17.88 -0.36 -7.25
N GLY A 64 -17.73 -0.43 -5.93
CA GLY A 64 -18.29 -1.49 -5.08
C GLY A 64 -17.44 -2.76 -5.01
N GLU A 65 -16.44 -2.93 -5.87
CA GLU A 65 -15.63 -4.15 -5.94
C GLU A 65 -14.50 -4.18 -4.89
N ILE A 66 -14.03 -5.40 -4.62
CA ILE A 66 -12.82 -5.68 -3.85
C ILE A 66 -11.91 -6.46 -4.78
N SER A 67 -10.67 -6.01 -4.92
CA SER A 67 -9.67 -6.69 -5.75
C SER A 67 -9.36 -8.08 -5.20
N ASP A 68 -8.93 -8.96 -6.09
CA ASP A 68 -8.19 -10.15 -5.71
C ASP A 68 -6.90 -9.77 -4.97
N SER A 69 -6.38 -10.72 -4.21
CA SER A 69 -5.17 -10.51 -3.41
C SER A 69 -3.91 -10.72 -4.25
N THR A 70 -3.06 -9.69 -4.33
CA THR A 70 -1.71 -9.78 -4.90
C THR A 70 -0.69 -9.97 -3.79
N GLU A 71 0.18 -10.96 -3.92
CA GLU A 71 1.25 -11.23 -2.95
C GLU A 71 2.63 -10.84 -3.51
N PHE A 72 3.40 -10.11 -2.70
CA PHE A 72 4.77 -9.68 -2.99
C PHE A 72 5.72 -10.34 -2.00
N THR A 73 6.48 -11.34 -2.45
CA THR A 73 7.39 -12.11 -1.61
C THR A 73 8.83 -11.64 -1.80
N ALA A 74 9.52 -11.34 -0.71
CA ALA A 74 10.92 -10.96 -0.76
C ALA A 74 11.83 -12.15 -1.07
N GLY A 75 13.00 -11.87 -1.65
CA GLY A 75 14.09 -12.84 -1.69
C GLY A 75 14.60 -13.18 -0.28
N SER A 76 15.28 -14.32 -0.15
CA SER A 76 15.84 -14.79 1.13
C SER A 76 16.64 -13.69 1.85
N GLY A 77 16.32 -13.44 3.12
CA GLY A 77 17.00 -12.46 3.97
C GLY A 77 16.74 -10.99 3.57
N GLN A 78 15.72 -10.70 2.77
CA GLN A 78 15.36 -9.34 2.36
C GLN A 78 13.97 -8.92 2.86
N ASP A 79 13.79 -7.63 3.06
CA ASP A 79 12.49 -7.01 3.32
C ASP A 79 11.60 -7.09 2.07
N SER A 80 10.30 -7.37 2.23
CA SER A 80 9.34 -7.19 1.13
C SER A 80 9.01 -5.72 1.00
N ARG A 81 9.32 -5.13 -0.16
CA ARG A 81 9.09 -3.72 -0.43
C ARG A 81 8.64 -3.52 -1.85
N GLY A 82 7.95 -2.43 -2.10
CA GLY A 82 7.54 -2.10 -3.44
C GLY A 82 6.62 -0.90 -3.50
N ILE A 83 6.21 -0.63 -4.73
CA ILE A 83 5.29 0.40 -5.12
C ILE A 83 4.31 -0.22 -6.11
N ILE A 84 3.03 0.09 -5.95
CA ILE A 84 1.98 -0.19 -6.91
C ILE A 84 1.25 1.11 -7.20
N SER A 85 0.87 1.30 -8.45
CA SER A 85 0.12 2.46 -8.88
C SER A 85 -1.08 2.03 -9.71
N TYR A 86 -2.20 2.72 -9.52
CA TYR A 86 -3.40 2.62 -10.34
C TYR A 86 -3.77 4.00 -10.86
N LYS A 87 -4.18 4.07 -12.12
CA LYS A 87 -4.81 5.26 -12.67
C LYS A 87 -6.25 5.36 -12.15
N ILE A 88 -6.63 6.55 -11.71
CA ILE A 88 -7.99 6.86 -11.23
C ILE A 88 -8.77 7.44 -12.40
N ILE A 89 -9.87 6.80 -12.78
CA ILE A 89 -10.81 7.28 -13.78
C ILE A 89 -12.06 7.81 -13.09
N GLY A 90 -12.60 8.93 -13.61
CA GLY A 90 -13.79 9.61 -13.10
C GLY A 90 -13.49 10.97 -12.45
N GLN A 91 -12.23 11.23 -12.10
CA GLN A 91 -11.76 12.55 -11.69
C GLN A 91 -10.37 12.85 -12.27
N ARG A 92 -10.11 14.11 -12.59
CA ARG A 92 -8.80 14.61 -13.02
C ARG A 92 -8.22 15.54 -11.96
N GLY A 93 -6.92 15.76 -12.09
CA GLY A 93 -6.19 16.72 -11.31
C GLY A 93 -6.47 18.17 -11.66
N SER A 94 -5.90 19.08 -10.87
CA SER A 94 -5.95 20.54 -11.07
C SER A 94 -5.39 20.95 -12.44
N ASN A 95 -4.36 20.25 -12.92
CA ASN A 95 -3.78 20.49 -14.24
C ASN A 95 -4.49 19.72 -15.37
N SER A 96 -5.70 19.20 -15.11
CA SER A 96 -6.42 18.29 -16.01
C SER A 96 -5.66 17.00 -16.35
N ASN A 97 -4.59 16.69 -15.63
CA ASN A 97 -3.84 15.44 -15.80
C ASN A 97 -4.53 14.27 -15.08
N PRO A 98 -4.33 13.02 -15.54
CA PRO A 98 -4.78 11.85 -14.80
C PRO A 98 -4.22 11.82 -13.37
N LEU A 99 -5.06 11.35 -12.44
CA LEU A 99 -4.66 11.08 -11.07
C LEU A 99 -4.23 9.63 -10.94
N TYR A 100 -3.19 9.38 -10.14
CA TYR A 100 -2.68 8.05 -9.87
C TYR A 100 -2.66 7.79 -8.36
N LEU A 101 -3.37 6.74 -7.93
CA LEU A 101 -3.24 6.19 -6.59
C LEU A 101 -1.94 5.40 -6.52
N ILE A 102 -1.06 5.79 -5.61
CA ILE A 102 0.25 5.16 -5.42
C ILE A 102 0.38 4.66 -3.99
N VAL A 103 0.59 3.36 -3.85
CA VAL A 103 0.79 2.70 -2.56
C VAL A 103 2.20 2.15 -2.50
N THR A 104 2.93 2.50 -1.45
CA THR A 104 4.26 1.94 -1.16
C THR A 104 4.24 1.19 0.14
N TRP A 105 5.04 0.13 0.24
CA TRP A 105 5.13 -0.67 1.45
C TRP A 105 6.56 -1.12 1.74
N LYS A 106 6.77 -1.47 3.01
CA LYS A 106 7.95 -2.15 3.49
C LYS A 106 7.57 -3.08 4.65
N VAL A 107 7.62 -4.38 4.42
CA VAL A 107 7.52 -5.43 5.44
C VAL A 107 8.93 -5.84 5.81
N LYS A 108 9.29 -5.73 7.08
CA LYS A 108 10.67 -5.92 7.53
C LYS A 108 10.89 -7.32 8.08
N LEU A 109 12.11 -7.86 7.90
CA LEU A 109 12.55 -9.02 8.69
C LEU A 109 12.57 -8.70 10.19
N SER A 110 12.99 -7.47 10.53
CA SER A 110 13.10 -6.99 11.90
C SER A 110 12.64 -5.53 12.00
N GLY A 111 11.89 -5.24 13.06
CA GLY A 111 11.27 -3.94 13.31
C GLY A 111 9.86 -3.83 12.73
N GLU A 112 9.39 -2.59 12.60
CA GLU A 112 8.01 -2.30 12.23
C GLU A 112 7.79 -2.20 10.71
N ASN A 113 6.70 -2.80 10.25
CA ASN A 113 6.20 -2.64 8.89
C ASN A 113 5.71 -1.21 8.64
N SER A 114 5.79 -0.77 7.39
CA SER A 114 5.33 0.57 6.99
C SER A 114 4.62 0.58 5.65
N ILE A 115 3.67 1.51 5.53
CA ILE A 115 2.89 1.79 4.33
C ILE A 115 2.84 3.32 4.13
N ASN A 116 2.84 3.76 2.87
CA ASN A 116 2.50 5.13 2.51
C ASN A 116 1.54 5.14 1.32
N ILE A 117 0.57 6.05 1.32
CA ILE A 117 -0.47 6.22 0.31
C ILE A 117 -0.37 7.64 -0.22
N ASN A 118 -0.21 7.76 -1.53
CA ASN A 118 -0.12 9.02 -2.24
C ASN A 118 -1.14 9.03 -3.36
N VAL A 119 -1.64 10.21 -3.70
CA VAL A 119 -2.30 10.45 -4.98
C VAL A 119 -1.57 11.60 -5.64
N ARG A 120 -1.18 11.41 -6.90
CA ARG A 120 -0.41 12.40 -7.65
C ARG A 120 -0.92 12.54 -9.07
N GLU A 121 -0.78 13.73 -9.61
CA GLU A 121 -1.03 14.03 -11.02
C GLU A 121 0.22 13.72 -11.84
N TYR A 122 0.03 13.03 -12.96
CA TYR A 122 1.08 12.87 -13.98
C TYR A 122 0.45 12.96 -15.36
N GLU A 123 1.15 13.56 -16.33
CA GLU A 123 0.71 13.59 -17.73
C GLU A 123 0.62 12.17 -18.30
N GLU A 124 1.65 11.37 -18.02
CA GLU A 124 1.75 9.96 -18.37
C GLU A 124 1.89 9.10 -17.13
N PHE A 125 1.71 7.80 -17.29
CA PHE A 125 1.85 6.87 -16.17
C PHE A 125 3.27 6.96 -15.56
N PRO A 126 3.43 7.19 -14.25
CA PRO A 126 4.75 7.36 -13.65
C PRO A 126 5.63 6.12 -13.83
N SER A 127 6.92 6.34 -14.10
CA SER A 127 7.92 5.27 -14.08
C SER A 127 8.11 4.78 -12.64
N LEU A 128 7.71 3.54 -12.38
CA LEU A 128 7.83 2.96 -11.05
C LEU A 128 9.20 2.31 -10.90
N ASP A 129 10.04 2.92 -10.07
CA ASP A 129 11.40 2.44 -9.85
C ASP A 129 11.85 2.60 -8.38
N LYS A 130 13.09 2.20 -8.12
CA LYS A 130 13.72 2.31 -6.79
C LYS A 130 13.87 3.76 -6.32
N SER A 131 14.01 4.72 -7.23
CA SER A 131 14.15 6.14 -6.91
C SER A 131 12.82 6.70 -6.42
N LEU A 132 11.75 6.50 -7.18
CA LEU A 132 10.40 6.91 -6.81
C LEU A 132 9.94 6.21 -5.54
N LEU A 133 10.22 4.90 -5.38
CA LEU A 133 9.95 4.19 -4.12
C LEU A 133 10.63 4.88 -2.93
N LYS A 134 11.90 5.27 -3.05
CA LYS A 134 12.60 5.98 -1.96
C LYS A 134 12.00 7.35 -1.71
N GLU A 135 11.67 8.10 -2.75
CA GLU A 135 11.06 9.42 -2.65
C GLU A 135 9.73 9.33 -1.90
N LEU A 136 8.79 8.52 -2.39
CA LEU A 136 7.44 8.43 -1.83
C LEU A 136 7.40 7.79 -0.44
N HIS A 137 8.28 6.82 -0.19
CA HIS A 137 8.31 6.15 1.11
C HIS A 137 9.06 6.95 2.19
N ARG A 138 9.93 7.91 1.81
CA ARG A 138 10.65 8.79 2.74
C ARG A 138 10.05 10.21 2.85
N GLY A 139 9.38 10.68 1.81
CA GLY A 139 9.29 12.10 1.48
C GLY A 139 8.20 12.95 2.14
N SER A 140 7.16 12.38 2.76
CA SER A 140 6.10 13.24 3.32
C SER A 140 5.18 12.52 4.30
N THR A 141 5.07 13.10 5.50
CA THR A 141 3.87 13.14 6.38
C THR A 141 3.11 11.85 6.71
N GLY A 142 3.72 10.67 6.63
CA GLY A 142 2.97 9.46 7.01
C GLY A 142 3.68 8.11 6.88
N SER A 143 4.99 8.03 7.17
CA SER A 143 5.60 6.72 7.41
C SER A 143 4.97 6.14 8.67
N THR A 144 3.91 5.35 8.50
CA THR A 144 3.09 4.92 9.63
C THR A 144 3.40 3.49 9.98
N CYS A 145 3.59 3.28 11.28
CA CYS A 145 3.78 2.03 11.98
C CYS A 145 2.59 1.07 11.76
N PRO A 146 2.78 -0.23 12.00
CA PRO A 146 1.73 -1.24 11.86
C PRO A 146 0.45 -0.89 12.63
N ASN A 147 -0.68 -1.40 12.14
CA ASN A 147 -2.02 -1.31 12.73
C ASN A 147 -2.58 0.11 12.87
N LYS A 148 -1.97 1.10 12.22
CA LYS A 148 -2.50 2.46 12.12
C LYS A 148 -3.06 2.69 10.72
N THR A 149 -4.16 3.44 10.66
CA THR A 149 -4.75 3.86 9.40
C THR A 149 -3.97 5.04 8.82
N VAL A 150 -3.39 4.84 7.65
CA VAL A 150 -2.86 5.91 6.80
C VAL A 150 -4.01 6.46 5.97
N LYS A 151 -4.12 7.79 5.88
CA LYS A 151 -5.15 8.46 5.09
C LYS A 151 -4.50 9.46 4.14
N TYR A 152 -4.82 9.34 2.86
CA TYR A 152 -4.70 10.43 1.90
C TYR A 152 -6.04 11.15 1.81
N HIS A 153 -6.00 12.47 1.93
CA HIS A 153 -7.17 13.34 1.84
C HIS A 153 -6.73 14.70 1.29
N ASP A 154 -7.41 15.13 0.23
CA ASP A 154 -7.31 16.47 -0.33
C ASP A 154 -8.73 16.98 -0.55
N ASN A 155 -9.04 18.19 -0.10
CA ASN A 155 -10.38 18.76 -0.20
C ASN A 155 -10.79 19.03 -1.65
N ARG A 156 -9.84 19.05 -2.58
CA ARG A 156 -10.08 19.20 -4.01
C ARG A 156 -10.55 17.91 -4.68
N HIS A 157 -10.62 16.81 -3.95
CA HIS A 157 -10.98 15.51 -4.49
C HIS A 157 -12.25 14.99 -3.82
N ASP A 158 -13.13 14.40 -4.63
CA ASP A 158 -14.41 13.84 -4.18
C ASP A 158 -14.25 12.49 -3.47
N PHE A 159 -13.00 12.08 -3.22
CA PHE A 159 -12.64 10.81 -2.60
C PHE A 159 -11.56 10.96 -1.52
N ILE A 160 -11.51 9.96 -0.65
CA ILE A 160 -10.42 9.72 0.30
C ILE A 160 -9.84 8.33 0.06
N VAL A 161 -8.57 8.16 0.39
CA VAL A 161 -7.93 6.83 0.38
C VAL A 161 -7.42 6.53 1.76
N THR A 162 -7.76 5.36 2.27
CA THR A 162 -7.25 4.87 3.55
C THR A 162 -6.53 3.56 3.34
N GLY A 163 -5.58 3.24 4.21
CA GLY A 163 -5.02 1.91 4.24
C GLY A 163 -4.30 1.56 5.52
N ILE A 164 -4.14 0.26 5.72
CA ILE A 164 -3.59 -0.33 6.94
C ILE A 164 -2.64 -1.46 6.52
N ILE A 165 -1.55 -1.61 7.26
CA ILE A 165 -0.66 -2.76 7.22
C ILE A 165 -0.56 -3.37 8.62
N ASP A 166 -0.63 -4.69 8.74
CA ASP A 166 -0.35 -5.38 10.02
C ASP A 166 1.16 -5.54 10.26
N ASN A 167 1.57 -5.95 11.47
CA ASN A 167 2.99 -6.12 11.80
C ASN A 167 3.54 -7.55 11.62
N LYS A 168 2.92 -8.38 10.78
CA LYS A 168 3.38 -9.76 10.58
C LYS A 168 4.46 -9.81 9.49
N SER A 169 5.25 -10.88 9.49
CA SER A 169 6.19 -11.19 8.41
C SER A 169 5.49 -11.50 7.08
N ASN A 170 4.28 -12.03 7.13
CA ASN A 170 3.35 -12.19 6.01
C ASN A 170 2.23 -11.13 6.09
N ALA A 171 2.63 -9.87 5.92
CA ALA A 171 1.77 -8.74 6.25
C ALA A 171 0.57 -8.64 5.32
N LYS A 172 -0.59 -8.29 5.88
CA LYS A 172 -1.77 -7.93 5.08
C LYS A 172 -1.86 -6.41 4.94
N ILE A 173 -1.95 -5.96 3.70
CA ILE A 173 -2.20 -4.58 3.32
C ILE A 173 -3.62 -4.47 2.79
N LYS A 174 -4.40 -3.55 3.35
CA LYS A 174 -5.76 -3.25 2.91
C LYS A 174 -5.86 -1.78 2.56
N ILE A 175 -6.28 -1.48 1.35
CA ILE A 175 -6.55 -0.12 0.87
C ILE A 175 -8.05 0.02 0.65
N THR A 176 -8.60 1.18 1.00
CA THR A 176 -9.99 1.53 0.72
C THR A 176 -10.07 2.91 0.09
N LEU A 177 -10.59 2.96 -1.13
CA LEU A 177 -11.01 4.17 -1.82
C LEU A 177 -12.48 4.42 -1.48
N SER A 178 -12.85 5.61 -1.00
CA SER A 178 -14.24 5.93 -0.62
C SER A 178 -14.58 7.38 -0.91
N GLN A 179 -15.87 7.71 -0.97
CA GLN A 179 -16.35 9.08 -1.13
C GLN A 179 -15.80 10.01 -0.04
N ASN A 180 -15.50 11.24 -0.44
CA ASN A 180 -15.29 12.39 0.43
C ASN A 180 -16.63 13.14 0.57
N PHE A 181 -17.38 12.87 1.63
CA PHE A 181 -18.71 13.44 1.84
C PHE A 181 -18.72 14.95 2.15
N GLN A 182 -17.56 15.61 2.23
CA GLN A 182 -17.48 17.05 2.49
C GLN A 182 -17.76 17.94 1.25
N ASN A 183 -17.86 17.38 0.04
CA ASN A 183 -18.13 18.14 -1.20
C ASN A 183 -19.57 18.02 -1.75
N THR A 184 -20.52 17.56 -0.93
CA THR A 184 -21.94 17.58 -1.32
C THR A 184 -22.50 18.98 -1.03
N GLU A 185 -22.20 19.95 -1.88
CA GLU A 185 -23.02 21.17 -1.94
C GLU A 185 -24.42 20.74 -2.35
N ILE A 186 -25.34 20.91 -1.41
CA ILE A 186 -26.77 20.73 -1.59
C ILE A 186 -27.18 21.80 -2.60
N THR A 187 -27.38 21.44 -3.86
CA THR A 187 -28.14 22.29 -4.78
C THR A 187 -29.60 22.13 -4.38
N GLU A 188 -30.06 22.91 -3.40
CA GLU A 188 -31.48 23.01 -3.14
C GLU A 188 -32.16 23.60 -4.39
N PRO A 189 -33.30 23.05 -4.83
CA PRO A 189 -34.06 23.65 -5.92
C PRO A 189 -34.54 25.04 -5.48
N ILE A 190 -34.31 26.03 -6.33
CA ILE A 190 -34.87 27.37 -6.18
C ILE A 190 -36.39 27.23 -6.20
N GLU A 191 -37.04 27.41 -5.04
CA GLU A 191 -38.48 27.64 -5.01
C GLU A 191 -38.78 28.94 -5.75
N VAL A 192 -39.44 28.80 -6.90
CA VAL A 192 -40.04 29.93 -7.60
C VAL A 192 -41.29 30.32 -6.81
N PRO A 193 -41.41 31.56 -6.29
CA PRO A 193 -42.63 31.97 -5.63
C PRO A 193 -43.77 32.03 -6.65
N ASP A 194 -44.86 31.33 -6.35
CA ASP A 194 -46.11 31.48 -7.08
C ASP A 194 -46.57 32.95 -6.99
N THR A 195 -46.94 33.49 -8.15
CA THR A 195 -47.39 34.85 -8.44
C THR A 195 -48.55 35.34 -7.57
#